data_AF-A0A259FB32-F1
#
_entry.id   AF-A0A259FB32-F1
#
_cell.length_a   1.000
_cell.length_b   1.000
_cell.length_c   1.000
_cell.angle_alpha   90.00
_cell.angle_beta   90.00
_cell.angle_gamma   90.00
#
_symmetry.space_group_name_H-M   'P 1'
#
loop_
_entity.id
_entity.type
_entity.pdbx_description
1 polymer ?
#
loop_
_entity_poly.entity_id
_entity_poly.type
_entity_poly.pdbx_seq_one_letter_code
_entity_poly.pdbx_strand_id
1 'polypeptide(L)'
;MTFKSTFLAGLMLMLGGCAAVPERPPAAITATTTARLGATALLRELSRVASLSPEQRRRELAGLEGERRLDDARRFQLAALLEREDSVEALERSLKTLGAITDLNPRAQPLAELMKKSLKARIELKQQTARTQELQDKLDQIKALEKSLQQRNIPDKTP
;
A
#
# COMPACT_ATOMS: atom_id res chain seq x y z
N MET A 1 -17.12 11.15 45.37
CA MET A 1 -18.08 10.60 44.40
C MET A 1 -18.44 11.67 43.39
N THR A 2 -18.74 11.23 42.15
CA THR A 2 -19.42 11.96 41.07
C THR A 2 -18.77 13.25 40.55
N PHE A 3 -18.09 13.18 39.41
CA PHE A 3 -18.33 14.09 38.28
C PHE A 3 -17.64 13.55 37.01
N LYS A 4 -18.28 13.76 35.85
CA LYS A 4 -17.82 13.48 34.48
C LYS A 4 -18.25 12.14 33.85
N SER A 5 -19.51 11.76 34.03
CA SER A 5 -20.19 10.82 33.11
C SER A 5 -21.04 11.52 32.04
N THR A 6 -21.09 12.86 32.03
CA THR A 6 -21.96 13.64 31.12
C THR A 6 -21.28 14.07 29.82
N PHE A 7 -19.96 13.90 29.69
CA PHE A 7 -19.24 14.31 28.48
C PHE A 7 -19.32 13.28 27.34
N LEU A 8 -19.64 12.01 27.65
CA LEU A 8 -19.63 10.92 26.67
C LEU A 8 -20.96 10.81 25.90
N ALA A 9 -22.06 11.37 26.43
CA ALA A 9 -23.36 11.38 25.78
C ALA A 9 -23.50 12.48 24.70
N GLY A 10 -22.73 13.58 24.81
CA GLY A 10 -22.75 14.67 23.82
C GLY A 10 -22.00 14.35 22.52
N LEU A 11 -20.98 13.49 22.57
CA LEU A 11 -20.16 13.15 21.40
C LEU A 11 -20.86 12.17 20.44
N MET A 12 -21.81 11.37 20.92
CA MET A 12 -22.53 10.37 20.12
C MET A 12 -23.71 10.94 19.32
N LEU A 13 -24.09 12.20 19.52
CA LEU A 13 -25.20 12.87 18.81
C LEU A 13 -24.79 13.52 17.48
N MET A 14 -23.50 13.60 17.16
CA MET A 14 -23.01 14.19 15.90
C MET A 14 -22.69 13.16 14.80
N LEU A 15 -22.92 11.86 15.04
CA LEU A 15 -22.67 10.78 14.05
C LEU A 15 -23.92 10.29 13.30
N GLY A 16 -25.04 11.05 13.35
CA GLY A 16 -26.33 10.66 12.76
C GLY A 16 -26.71 11.37 11.45
N GLY A 17 -25.76 11.98 10.73
CA GLY A 17 -26.05 12.92 9.67
C GLY A 17 -25.70 12.47 8.25
N CYS A 18 -26.07 11.27 7.82
CA CYS A 18 -26.17 10.90 6.39
C CYS A 18 -26.92 9.58 6.19
N ALA A 19 -28.17 9.52 6.64
CA ALA A 19 -29.10 8.46 6.27
C ALA A 19 -30.44 9.08 5.83
N ALA A 20 -30.84 8.72 4.61
CA ALA A 20 -32.14 8.86 3.96
C ALA A 20 -32.50 10.22 3.28
N VAL A 21 -32.54 10.17 1.94
CA VAL A 21 -33.56 10.84 1.12
C VAL A 21 -34.26 9.74 0.29
N PRO A 22 -35.61 9.62 0.31
CA PRO A 22 -36.34 8.60 -0.43
C PRO A 22 -36.94 9.09 -1.78
N GLU A 23 -37.24 8.10 -2.65
CA GLU A 23 -38.20 8.03 -3.79
C GLU A 23 -37.97 8.75 -5.16
N ARG A 24 -37.43 7.99 -6.15
CA ARG A 24 -38.00 7.48 -7.46
C ARG A 24 -38.76 8.42 -8.46
N PRO A 25 -38.86 8.16 -9.82
CA PRO A 25 -37.96 7.68 -10.92
C PRO A 25 -37.94 8.66 -12.17
N PRO A 26 -37.38 8.35 -13.37
CA PRO A 26 -38.00 7.45 -14.38
C PRO A 26 -37.03 6.56 -15.20
N ALA A 27 -37.66 5.56 -15.82
CA ALA A 27 -37.32 4.76 -17.00
C ALA A 27 -35.93 4.86 -17.68
N ALA A 28 -35.33 3.68 -17.80
CA ALA A 28 -34.54 3.15 -18.92
C ALA A 28 -34.22 4.09 -20.10
N ILE A 29 -32.94 4.46 -20.26
CA ILE A 29 -32.32 4.64 -21.59
C ILE A 29 -30.81 4.28 -21.49
N THR A 30 -30.44 3.17 -22.14
CA THR A 30 -29.11 2.88 -22.71
C THR A 30 -27.85 3.27 -21.91
N ALA A 31 -27.28 2.32 -21.17
CA ALA A 31 -25.85 2.32 -20.88
C ALA A 31 -25.20 1.13 -21.59
N THR A 32 -25.14 1.20 -22.91
CA THR A 32 -24.05 0.58 -23.68
C THR A 32 -22.79 1.40 -23.40
N THR A 33 -22.36 1.41 -22.14
CA THR A 33 -21.07 1.98 -21.76
C THR A 33 -20.15 0.79 -21.66
N THR A 34 -19.17 0.73 -22.56
CA THR A 34 -17.96 -0.08 -22.39
C THR A 34 -17.62 -0.13 -20.91
N ALA A 35 -17.52 -1.36 -20.35
CA ALA A 35 -17.33 -1.62 -18.93
C ALA A 35 -15.97 -1.09 -18.46
N ARG A 36 -15.88 0.23 -18.32
CA ARG A 36 -14.68 0.97 -18.01
C ARG A 36 -14.61 1.13 -16.50
N LEU A 37 -13.46 0.84 -15.91
CA LEU A 37 -13.32 0.83 -14.45
C LEU A 37 -13.57 2.21 -13.86
N GLY A 38 -14.64 2.32 -13.06
CA GLY A 38 -15.04 3.55 -12.39
C GLY A 38 -14.23 3.83 -11.13
N ALA A 39 -14.02 5.12 -10.82
CA ALA A 39 -13.22 5.55 -9.66
C ALA A 39 -13.78 5.03 -8.33
N THR A 40 -15.11 5.02 -8.17
CA THR A 40 -15.78 4.53 -6.96
C THR A 40 -15.59 3.03 -6.76
N ALA A 41 -15.56 2.25 -7.85
CA ALA A 41 -15.29 0.82 -7.78
C ALA A 41 -13.84 0.56 -7.35
N LEU A 42 -12.87 1.30 -7.91
CA LEU A 42 -11.46 1.17 -7.50
C LEU A 42 -11.24 1.56 -6.04
N LEU A 43 -11.85 2.66 -5.56
CA LEU A 43 -11.75 3.06 -4.15
C LEU A 43 -12.36 2.02 -3.21
N ARG A 44 -13.50 1.42 -3.59
CA ARG A 44 -14.12 0.33 -2.83
C ARG A 44 -13.23 -0.90 -2.78
N GLU A 45 -12.57 -1.24 -3.89
CA GLU A 45 -11.61 -2.35 -3.89
C GLU A 45 -10.39 -2.05 -3.02
N LEU A 46 -9.85 -0.83 -3.06
CA LEU A 46 -8.77 -0.43 -2.16
C LEU A 46 -9.18 -0.52 -0.69
N SER A 47 -10.40 -0.09 -0.33
CA SER A 47 -10.86 -0.18 1.06
C SER A 47 -11.12 -1.63 1.48
N ARG A 48 -11.61 -2.49 0.59
CA ARG A 48 -11.75 -3.93 0.83
C ARG A 48 -10.39 -4.59 1.04
N VAL A 49 -9.45 -4.39 0.13
CA VAL A 49 -8.08 -4.93 0.25
C VAL A 49 -7.40 -4.42 1.52
N ALA A 50 -7.70 -3.18 1.92
CA ALA A 50 -7.16 -2.61 3.14
C ALA A 50 -7.64 -3.31 4.41
N SER A 51 -8.86 -3.87 4.43
CA SER A 51 -9.44 -4.56 5.57
C SER A 51 -9.18 -6.08 5.62
N LEU A 52 -8.53 -6.65 4.60
CA LEU A 52 -8.20 -8.08 4.56
C LEU A 52 -7.13 -8.45 5.60
N SER A 53 -7.37 -9.58 6.28
CA SER A 53 -6.35 -10.27 7.08
C SER A 53 -5.19 -10.77 6.22
N PRO A 54 -3.98 -10.94 6.78
CA PRO A 54 -2.82 -11.41 6.01
C PRO A 54 -3.03 -12.81 5.40
N GLU A 55 -3.76 -13.70 6.07
CA GLU A 55 -4.08 -15.04 5.54
C GLU A 55 -5.04 -14.96 4.36
N GLN A 56 -6.09 -14.14 4.45
CA GLN A 56 -7.03 -13.92 3.34
C GLN A 56 -6.32 -13.29 2.14
N ARG A 57 -5.45 -12.31 2.40
CA ARG A 57 -4.64 -11.66 1.37
C ARG A 57 -3.80 -12.67 0.59
N ARG A 58 -3.09 -13.57 1.28
CA ARG A 58 -2.27 -14.61 0.65
C ARG A 58 -3.11 -15.54 -0.22
N ARG A 59 -4.31 -15.91 0.23
CA ARG A 59 -5.23 -16.76 -0.53
C ARG A 59 -5.75 -16.05 -1.79
N GLU A 60 -6.17 -14.80 -1.67
CA GLU A 60 -6.63 -14.01 -2.82
C GLU A 60 -5.50 -13.78 -3.83
N LEU A 61 -4.30 -13.48 -3.35
CA LEU A 61 -3.13 -13.28 -4.20
C LEU A 61 -2.77 -14.56 -4.96
N ALA A 62 -2.70 -15.71 -4.28
CA ALA A 62 -2.47 -17.00 -4.94
C ALA A 62 -3.56 -17.34 -5.97
N GLY A 63 -4.82 -16.99 -5.69
CA GLY A 63 -5.92 -17.15 -6.63
C GLY A 63 -5.74 -16.32 -7.91
N LEU A 64 -5.36 -15.05 -7.76
CA LEU A 64 -5.17 -14.13 -8.89
C LEU A 64 -3.89 -14.39 -9.68
N GLU A 65 -2.80 -14.80 -9.02
CA GLU A 65 -1.55 -15.16 -9.70
C GLU A 65 -1.69 -16.44 -10.54
N GLY A 66 -2.59 -17.35 -10.14
CA GLY A 66 -2.89 -18.57 -10.89
C GLY A 66 -3.74 -18.36 -12.15
N GLU A 67 -4.29 -17.17 -12.36
CA GLU A 67 -5.14 -16.89 -13.52
C GLU A 67 -4.33 -16.48 -14.76
N ARG A 68 -4.50 -17.22 -15.86
CA ARG A 68 -3.74 -17.01 -17.11
C ARG A 68 -4.08 -15.69 -17.81
N ARG A 69 -5.27 -15.15 -17.59
CA ARG A 69 -5.74 -13.87 -18.16
C ARG A 69 -6.54 -13.11 -17.12
N LEU A 70 -5.99 -11.97 -16.69
CA LEU A 70 -6.64 -11.05 -15.78
C LEU A 70 -7.27 -9.90 -16.56
N ASP A 71 -8.52 -9.59 -16.25
CA ASP A 71 -9.17 -8.35 -16.67
C ASP A 71 -8.58 -7.17 -15.90
N ASP A 72 -8.76 -5.95 -16.41
CA ASP A 72 -8.21 -4.73 -15.80
C ASP A 72 -8.67 -4.54 -14.34
N ALA A 73 -9.89 -4.97 -13.99
CA ALA A 73 -10.38 -4.94 -12.61
C ALA A 73 -9.54 -5.82 -11.68
N ARG A 74 -9.26 -7.04 -12.16
CA ARG A 74 -8.48 -8.05 -11.43
C ARG A 74 -7.00 -7.68 -11.39
N ARG A 75 -6.47 -7.03 -12.43
CA ARG A 75 -5.12 -6.44 -12.43
C ARG A 75 -5.00 -5.36 -11.37
N PHE A 76 -5.99 -4.48 -11.24
CA PHE A 76 -6.01 -3.47 -10.19
C PHE A 76 -6.04 -4.11 -8.79
N GLN A 77 -6.89 -5.12 -8.59
CA GLN A 77 -6.96 -5.88 -7.33
C GLN A 77 -5.61 -6.55 -7.01
N LEU A 78 -5.00 -7.21 -7.98
CA LEU A 78 -3.69 -7.84 -7.82
C LEU A 78 -2.62 -6.81 -7.44
N ALA A 79 -2.58 -5.66 -8.12
CA ALA A 79 -1.66 -4.57 -7.78
C ALA A 79 -1.88 -4.06 -6.35
N ALA A 80 -3.13 -3.92 -5.91
CA ALA A 80 -3.45 -3.50 -4.54
C ALA A 80 -3.05 -4.55 -3.48
N LEU A 81 -3.18 -5.85 -3.79
CA LEU A 81 -2.74 -6.91 -2.89
C LEU A 81 -1.21 -6.98 -2.78
N LEU A 82 -0.50 -6.85 -3.91
CA LEU A 82 0.96 -6.82 -3.96
C LEU A 82 1.55 -5.62 -3.23
N GLU A 83 0.86 -4.46 -3.26
CA GLU A 83 1.25 -3.26 -2.52
C GLU A 83 1.36 -3.50 -1.00
N ARG A 84 0.61 -4.48 -0.49
CA ARG A 84 0.56 -4.86 0.92
C ARG A 84 1.55 -5.95 1.33
N GLU A 85 2.25 -6.60 0.38
CA GLU A 85 3.32 -7.57 0.70
C GLU A 85 4.61 -6.87 1.17
N ASP A 86 4.74 -5.57 0.88
CA ASP A 86 5.80 -4.69 1.40
C ASP A 86 7.24 -5.18 1.12
N SER A 87 7.43 -6.00 0.08
CA SER A 87 8.74 -6.34 -0.50
C SER A 87 9.02 -5.48 -1.74
N VAL A 88 10.30 -5.24 -2.05
CA VAL A 88 10.67 -4.42 -3.21
C VAL A 88 10.15 -5.05 -4.50
N GLU A 89 10.29 -6.37 -4.62
CA GLU A 89 9.85 -7.16 -5.77
C GLU A 89 8.33 -7.12 -5.93
N ALA A 90 7.57 -7.18 -4.83
CA ALA A 90 6.11 -7.08 -4.88
C ALA A 90 5.66 -5.66 -5.28
N LEU A 91 6.34 -4.62 -4.79
CA LEU A 91 6.05 -3.23 -5.17
C LEU A 91 6.33 -2.98 -6.67
N GLU A 92 7.44 -3.51 -7.19
CA GLU A 92 7.77 -3.42 -8.61
C GLU A 92 6.78 -4.21 -9.49
N ARG A 93 6.40 -5.42 -9.06
CA ARG A 93 5.35 -6.21 -9.73
C ARG A 93 4.00 -5.50 -9.71
N SER A 94 3.64 -4.87 -8.58
CA SER A 94 2.44 -4.04 -8.45
C SER A 94 2.46 -2.88 -9.45
N LEU A 95 3.57 -2.15 -9.53
CA LEU A 95 3.74 -1.04 -10.46
C LEU A 95 3.61 -1.48 -11.92
N LYS A 96 4.22 -2.62 -12.28
CA LYS A 96 4.11 -3.22 -13.62
C LYS A 96 2.67 -3.61 -13.95
N THR A 97 1.99 -4.25 -13.00
CA THR A 97 0.59 -4.69 -13.16
C THR A 97 -0.35 -3.51 -13.34
N LEU A 98 -0.16 -2.45 -12.56
CA LEU A 98 -0.92 -1.20 -12.67
C LEU A 98 -0.63 -0.43 -13.97
N GLY A 99 0.59 -0.56 -14.51
CA GLY A 99 0.97 -0.01 -15.81
C GLY A 99 0.35 -0.73 -17.01
N ALA A 100 -0.07 -1.98 -16.85
CA ALA A 100 -0.70 -2.78 -17.91
C ALA A 100 -2.22 -2.53 -18.05
N ILE A 101 -2.81 -1.70 -17.18
CA ILE A 101 -4.23 -1.37 -17.21
C ILE A 101 -4.48 -0.29 -18.28
N THR A 102 -5.34 -0.57 -19.25
CA THR A 102 -5.60 0.31 -20.39
C THR A 102 -7.00 0.95 -20.33
N ASP A 103 -7.99 0.26 -19.75
CA ASP A 103 -9.40 0.65 -19.79
C ASP A 103 -9.89 1.30 -18.47
N LEU A 104 -9.20 2.36 -18.04
CA LEU A 104 -9.54 3.16 -16.85
C LEU A 104 -10.42 4.35 -17.19
N ASN A 105 -11.52 4.57 -16.48
CA ASN A 105 -12.37 5.76 -16.66
C ASN A 105 -11.51 7.02 -16.47
N PRO A 106 -11.70 8.12 -17.25
CA PRO A 106 -10.95 9.36 -17.03
C PRO A 106 -11.05 9.87 -15.58
N ARG A 107 -12.16 9.63 -14.89
CA ARG A 107 -12.31 9.95 -13.46
C ARG A 107 -11.48 9.05 -12.53
N ALA A 108 -11.15 7.85 -12.97
CA ALA A 108 -10.36 6.86 -12.23
C ALA A 108 -8.85 6.98 -12.48
N GLN A 109 -8.45 7.64 -13.56
CA GLN A 109 -7.05 7.82 -13.96
C GLN A 109 -6.20 8.55 -12.90
N PRO A 110 -6.66 9.62 -12.23
CA PRO A 110 -5.89 10.28 -11.17
C PRO A 110 -5.59 9.35 -9.98
N LEU A 111 -6.51 8.44 -9.65
CA LEU A 111 -6.33 7.49 -8.57
C LEU A 111 -5.25 6.46 -8.91
N ALA A 112 -5.28 5.92 -10.14
CA ALA A 112 -4.25 4.99 -10.61
C ALA A 112 -2.87 5.69 -10.64
N GLU A 113 -2.79 6.94 -11.09
CA GLU A 113 -1.53 7.69 -11.08
C GLU A 113 -1.03 8.00 -9.67
N LEU A 114 -1.92 8.33 -8.72
CA LEU A 114 -1.54 8.51 -7.33
C LEU A 114 -0.95 7.23 -6.73
N MET A 115 -1.59 6.08 -7.01
CA MET A 115 -1.10 4.78 -6.58
C MET A 115 0.27 4.46 -7.19
N LYS A 116 0.48 4.70 -8.50
CA LYS A 116 1.79 4.56 -9.14
C LYS A 116 2.86 5.42 -8.48
N LYS A 117 2.55 6.69 -8.18
CA LYS A 117 3.48 7.61 -7.50
C LYS A 117 3.84 7.11 -6.10
N SER A 118 2.85 6.66 -5.33
CA SER A 118 3.05 6.08 -4.01
C SER A 118 3.97 4.86 -4.05
N LEU A 119 3.73 3.93 -4.99
CA LEU A 119 4.57 2.74 -5.18
C LEU A 119 6.02 3.10 -5.50
N LYS A 120 6.25 4.05 -6.43
CA LYS A 120 7.60 4.52 -6.75
C LYS A 120 8.31 5.12 -5.54
N ALA A 121 7.64 5.98 -4.79
CA ALA A 121 8.19 6.58 -3.58
C ALA A 121 8.57 5.52 -2.53
N ARG A 122 7.74 4.48 -2.35
CA ARG A 122 8.04 3.37 -1.42
C ARG A 122 9.24 2.52 -1.87
N ILE A 123 9.38 2.28 -3.18
CA ILE A 123 10.54 1.56 -3.74
C ILE A 123 11.81 2.39 -3.50
N GLU A 124 11.78 3.68 -3.85
CA GLU A 124 12.91 4.59 -3.66
C GLU A 124 13.32 4.68 -2.18
N LEU A 125 12.35 4.77 -1.27
CA LEU A 125 12.59 4.76 0.17
C LEU A 125 13.31 3.48 0.61
N LYS A 126 12.84 2.30 0.20
CA LYS A 126 13.50 1.02 0.56
C LYS A 126 14.92 0.94 0.00
N GLN A 127 15.13 1.40 -1.23
CA GLN A 127 16.47 1.44 -1.82
C GLN A 127 17.40 2.41 -1.09
N GLN A 128 16.88 3.53 -0.59
CA GLN A 128 17.66 4.45 0.24
C GLN A 128 17.98 3.83 1.59
N THR A 129 17.01 3.20 2.26
CA THR A 129 17.24 2.49 3.54
C THR A 129 18.31 1.40 3.40
N ALA A 130 18.27 0.61 2.32
CA ALA A 130 19.28 -0.41 2.06
C ALA A 130 20.69 0.20 1.88
N ARG A 131 20.79 1.31 1.12
CA ARG A 131 22.05 2.04 0.95
C ARG A 131 22.57 2.64 2.26
N THR A 132 21.69 3.19 3.09
CA THR A 132 22.06 3.70 4.41
C THR A 132 22.59 2.58 5.31
N GLN A 133 21.96 1.40 5.29
CA GLN A 133 22.43 0.24 6.04
C GLN A 133 23.82 -0.21 5.57
N GLU A 134 24.03 -0.30 4.26
CA GLU A 134 25.34 -0.66 3.70
C GLU A 134 26.44 0.32 4.12
N LEU A 135 26.15 1.62 4.13
CA LEU A 135 27.09 2.64 4.60
C LEU A 135 27.36 2.50 6.10
N GLN A 136 26.34 2.19 6.89
CA GLN A 136 26.50 1.94 8.32
C GLN A 136 27.38 0.71 8.59
N ASP A 137 27.16 -0.39 7.88
CA ASP A 137 27.95 -1.62 8.01
C ASP A 137 29.43 -1.37 7.66
N LYS A 138 29.69 -0.58 6.61
CA LYS A 138 31.05 -0.14 6.24
C LYS A 138 31.70 0.72 7.32
N LEU A 139 30.96 1.64 7.94
CA LEU A 139 31.47 2.46 9.04
C LEU A 139 31.85 1.58 10.25
N ASP A 140 31.02 0.59 10.58
CA ASP A 140 31.28 -0.30 11.70
C ASP A 140 32.46 -1.26 11.41
N GLN A 141 32.63 -1.68 10.15
CA GLN A 141 33.83 -2.38 9.71
C GLN A 141 35.09 -1.52 9.86
N ILE A 142 35.05 -0.23 9.47
CA ILE A 142 36.17 0.69 9.64
C ILE A 142 36.53 0.86 11.11
N LYS A 143 35.54 1.05 11.99
CA LYS A 143 35.77 1.15 13.44
C LYS A 143 36.37 -0.13 14.03
N ALA A 144 35.93 -1.29 13.57
CA ALA A 144 36.49 -2.57 13.99
C ALA A 144 37.96 -2.70 13.56
N LEU A 145 38.26 -2.31 12.30
CA LEU A 145 39.63 -2.27 11.79
C LEU A 145 40.49 -1.28 12.60
N GLU A 146 39.98 -0.09 12.89
CA GLU A 146 40.66 0.90 13.73
C GLU A 146 40.98 0.34 15.11
N LYS A 147 40.00 -0.29 15.78
CA LYS A 147 40.22 -0.95 17.07
C LYS A 147 41.28 -2.05 16.98
N SER A 148 41.26 -2.85 15.91
CA SER A 148 42.26 -3.90 15.70
C SER A 148 43.68 -3.36 15.46
N LEU A 149 43.78 -2.18 14.84
CA LEU A 149 45.05 -1.49 14.62
C LEU A 149 45.55 -0.87 15.92
N GLN A 150 44.67 -0.23 16.69
CA GLN A 150 44.99 0.28 18.02
C GLN A 150 45.49 -0.84 18.94
N GLN A 151 44.82 -1.98 18.99
CA GLN A 151 45.24 -3.13 19.79
C GLN A 151 46.63 -3.67 19.42
N ARG A 152 46.96 -3.70 18.12
CA ARG A 152 48.29 -4.11 17.64
C ARG A 152 49.40 -3.08 17.91
N ASN A 153 49.03 -1.81 18.08
CA ASN A 153 49.97 -0.72 18.36
C ASN A 153 50.18 -0.45 19.86
N ILE A 154 49.50 -1.18 20.76
CA ILE A 154 49.83 -1.11 22.18
C ILE A 154 51.12 -1.93 22.36
N PRO A 155 52.26 -1.30 22.71
CA PRO A 155 53.49 -2.04 22.92
C PRO A 155 53.30 -3.04 24.07
N ASP A 156 53.71 -4.28 23.85
CA ASP A 156 53.79 -5.30 24.91
C ASP A 156 54.64 -4.73 26.04
N LYS A 157 53.98 -4.43 27.16
CA LYS A 157 54.65 -4.02 28.39
C LYS A 157 55.35 -5.27 28.91
N THR A 158 56.61 -5.45 28.52
CA THR A 158 57.49 -6.46 29.08
C THR A 158 57.55 -6.32 30.60
N PRO A 159 57.43 -7.43 31.37
CA PRO A 159 57.47 -7.42 32.83
C PRO A 159 58.84 -7.02 33.39
#